data_AF-A0A2J5PMY5-F1
#
_entry.id   AF-A0A2J5PMY5-F1
#
_cell.length_a   1.000
_cell.length_b   1.000
_cell.length_c   1.000
_cell.angle_alpha   90.00
_cell.angle_beta   90.00
_cell.angle_gamma   90.00
#
_symmetry.space_group_name_H-M   'P 1'
#
loop_
_entity.id
_entity.type
_entity.pdbx_description
1 polymer ?
#
loop_
_entity_poly.entity_id
_entity_poly.type
_entity_poly.pdbx_seq_one_letter_code
_entity_poly.pdbx_strand_id
1 'polypeptide(L)' 'MTQAVTVKNITFQEGETLICVPLIGKTLAELQTNARALATAGADIIEWRVDHFTQVRETEQV' A
#
# COMPACT_ATOMS: atom_id res chain seq x y z
N MET A 1 -20.73 14.73 14.56
CA MET A 1 -20.75 13.33 14.08
C MET A 1 -19.35 13.03 13.60
N THR A 2 -18.74 11.95 14.05
CA THR A 2 -17.43 11.53 13.53
C THR A 2 -17.68 10.86 12.19
N GLN A 3 -17.03 11.35 11.15
CA GLN A 3 -17.19 10.81 9.80
C GLN A 3 -16.22 9.64 9.64
N ALA A 4 -16.77 8.44 9.49
CA ALA A 4 -15.97 7.25 9.22
C ALA A 4 -15.96 6.95 7.71
N VAL A 5 -14.83 6.42 7.22
CA VAL A 5 -14.66 5.96 5.85
C VAL A 5 -14.21 4.51 5.88
N THR A 6 -14.87 3.62 5.16
CA THR A 6 -14.47 2.22 5.08
C THR A 6 -13.96 1.90 3.68
N VAL A 7 -12.77 1.33 3.60
CA VAL A 7 -12.16 0.82 2.36
C VAL A 7 -11.89 -0.67 2.57
N LYS A 8 -12.54 -1.53 1.78
CA LYS A 8 -12.53 -2.99 1.97
C LYS A 8 -12.96 -3.35 3.40
N ASN A 9 -12.06 -3.92 4.20
CA ASN A 9 -12.26 -4.35 5.58
C ASN A 9 -11.62 -3.40 6.61
N ILE A 10 -11.14 -2.22 6.18
CA ILE A 10 -10.48 -1.23 7.05
C ILE A 10 -11.40 -0.03 7.20
N THR A 11 -11.65 0.39 8.44
CA THR A 11 -12.46 1.57 8.76
C THR A 11 -11.57 2.65 9.36
N PHE A 12 -11.49 3.77 8.66
CA PHE A 12 -10.88 4.99 9.14
C PHE A 12 -11.91 5.73 9.97
N GLN A 13 -11.64 5.86 11.26
CA GLN A 13 -12.51 6.55 12.21
C GLN A 13 -11.67 7.31 13.23
N GLU A 14 -12.25 8.37 13.78
CA GLU A 14 -11.59 9.16 14.81
C GLU A 14 -11.31 8.30 16.06
N GLY A 15 -10.10 8.44 16.61
CA GLY A 15 -9.65 7.67 17.78
C GLY A 15 -8.92 6.36 17.46
N GLU A 16 -8.93 5.91 16.20
CA GLU A 16 -8.16 4.74 15.75
C GLU A 16 -6.97 5.19 14.87
N THR A 17 -5.79 4.65 15.13
CA THR A 17 -4.58 4.94 14.34
C THR A 17 -4.22 3.73 13.50
N LEU A 18 -4.11 3.93 12.20
CA LEU A 18 -3.70 2.92 11.22
C LEU A 18 -2.32 3.27 10.67
N ILE A 19 -1.51 2.26 10.40
CA ILE A 19 -0.15 2.37 9.87
C ILE A 19 -0.20 2.17 8.35
N CYS A 20 0.11 3.24 7.61
CA CYS A 20 0.32 3.18 6.17
C CYS A 20 1.82 3.09 5.86
N VAL A 21 2.24 2.03 5.15
CA VAL A 21 3.64 1.79 4.80
C VAL A 21 3.85 1.88 3.28
N PRO A 22 4.85 2.63 2.80
CA PRO A 22 5.08 2.77 1.36
C PRO A 22 5.78 1.54 0.78
N LEU A 23 5.34 1.13 -0.41
CA LEU A 23 5.94 0.11 -1.25
C LEU A 23 6.66 0.82 -2.43
N ILE A 24 7.99 0.82 -2.42
CA ILE A 24 8.86 1.61 -3.33
C ILE A 24 9.76 0.74 -4.23
N GLY A 25 9.36 -0.51 -4.49
CA GLY A 25 10.12 -1.43 -5.34
C GLY A 25 10.24 -0.91 -6.78
N LYS A 26 11.42 -1.08 -7.38
CA LYS A 26 11.72 -0.63 -8.75
C LYS A 26 11.28 -1.63 -9.80
N THR A 27 11.22 -2.91 -9.45
CA THR A 27 10.85 -4.02 -10.34
C THR A 27 9.64 -4.79 -9.79
N LEU A 28 8.94 -5.55 -10.63
CA LEU A 28 7.80 -6.36 -10.20
C LEU A 28 8.20 -7.39 -9.14
N ALA A 29 9.38 -8.00 -9.28
CA ALA A 29 9.89 -8.98 -8.32
C ALA A 29 10.15 -8.36 -6.93
N GLU A 30 10.71 -7.14 -6.90
CA GLU A 30 10.87 -6.37 -5.66
C GLU A 30 9.52 -6.00 -5.05
N LEU A 31 8.57 -5.49 -5.85
CA LEU A 31 7.24 -5.12 -5.38
C LEU A 31 6.52 -6.31 -4.74
N GLN A 32 6.53 -7.48 -5.40
CA GLN A 32 5.92 -8.69 -4.87
C GLN A 32 6.56 -9.17 -3.56
N THR A 33 7.89 -9.11 -3.48
CA THR A 33 8.64 -9.54 -2.28
C THR A 33 8.38 -8.60 -1.11
N ASN A 34 8.46 -7.30 -1.35
CA ASN A 34 8.24 -6.28 -0.33
C ASN A 34 6.78 -6.24 0.13
N ALA A 35 5.81 -6.38 -0.78
CA ALA A 35 4.39 -6.43 -0.41
C ALA A 35 4.08 -7.60 0.55
N ARG A 36 4.65 -8.79 0.29
CA ARG A 36 4.53 -9.94 1.20
C ARG A 36 5.18 -9.68 2.55
N ALA A 37 6.34 -9.03 2.56
CA ALA A 37 7.03 -8.68 3.80
C ALA A 37 6.22 -7.68 4.64
N LEU A 38 5.66 -6.65 4.02
CA LEU A 38 4.82 -5.64 4.68
C LEU A 38 3.51 -6.23 5.23
N ALA A 39 2.87 -7.11 4.47
CA ALA A 39 1.68 -7.83 4.93
C ALA A 39 2.00 -8.71 6.15
N THR A 40 3.14 -9.40 6.14
CA THR A 40 3.60 -10.21 7.28
C THR A 40 3.97 -9.36 8.49
N ALA A 41 4.52 -8.16 8.26
CA ALA A 41 4.91 -7.22 9.31
C ALA A 41 3.71 -6.51 9.99
N GLY A 42 2.50 -6.66 9.47
CA GLY A 42 1.29 -6.07 10.04
C GLY A 42 1.04 -4.63 9.63
N ALA A 43 1.45 -4.22 8.42
CA ALA A 43 1.00 -2.94 7.87
C ALA A 43 -0.54 -2.97 7.66
N ASP A 44 -1.25 -1.97 8.18
CA ASP A 44 -2.70 -1.85 7.96
C ASP A 44 -2.98 -1.50 6.49
N ILE A 45 -2.19 -0.57 5.95
CA ILE A 45 -2.30 -0.09 4.57
C ILE A 45 -0.94 -0.14 3.92
N ILE A 46 -0.91 -0.59 2.66
CA ILE A 46 0.29 -0.54 1.82
C ILE A 46 0.04 0.47 0.71
N GLU A 47 0.81 1.55 0.68
CA GLU A 47 0.77 2.57 -0.37
C GLU A 47 1.80 2.21 -1.45
N TRP A 48 1.36 1.83 -2.64
CA TRP A 48 2.30 1.68 -3.76
C TRP A 48 2.71 3.03 -4.32
N ARG A 49 3.97 3.41 -4.10
CA ARG A 49 4.61 4.59 -4.68
C ARG A 49 5.10 4.28 -6.09
N VAL A 50 4.15 4.27 -7.02
CA VAL A 50 4.35 3.87 -8.43
C VAL A 50 5.42 4.72 -9.15
N ASP A 51 5.68 5.95 -8.68
CA ASP A 51 6.73 6.81 -9.21
C ASP A 51 8.16 6.26 -9.04
N HIS A 52 8.36 5.28 -8.15
CA HIS A 52 9.61 4.55 -8.00
C HIS A 52 9.75 3.35 -8.96
N PHE A 53 8.65 2.91 -9.59
CA PHE A 53 8.63 1.75 -10.47
C PHE A 53 9.22 2.11 -11.83
N THR A 54 10.22 1.37 -12.30
CA THR A 54 10.97 1.74 -13.51
C THR A 54 10.13 1.66 -14.78
N GLN A 55 9.16 0.75 -14.81
CA GLN A 55 8.29 0.50 -15.97
C GLN A 55 6.93 1.19 -15.84
N VAL A 56 6.81 2.25 -15.02
CA VAL A 56 5.54 2.98 -14.80
C VAL A 56 4.89 3.53 -16.09
N ARG A 57 5.67 3.70 -17.16
CA ARG A 57 5.17 4.16 -18.47
C ARG A 57 4.75 3.04 -19.41
N GLU A 58 5.01 1.79 -19.05
CA GLU A 58 4.63 0.61 -19.83
C GLU A 58 3.26 0.13 -19.32
N THR A 59 2.19 0.44 -20.05
CA THR A 59 0.81 0.15 -19.62
C THR A 59 0.54 -1.34 -19.41
N GLU A 60 1.33 -2.23 -20.01
CA GLU A 60 1.23 -3.68 -19.80
C GLU A 60 1.79 -4.15 -18.44
N GLN A 61 2.57 -3.30 -17.76
CA GLN A 61 3.31 -3.64 -16.53
C GLN A 61 2.72 -2.99 -15.26
N VAL A 62 1.64 -2.22 -15.37
CA VAL A 62 0.97 -1.47 -14.28
C VAL A 62 -0.47 -1.93 -14.15
#